data_AF-B2IL82-F1
#
_entry.id   AF-B2IL82-F1
#
_cell.length_a   1.000
_cell.length_b   1.000
_cell.length_c   1.000
_cell.angle_alpha   90.00
_cell.angle_beta   90.00
_cell.angle_gamma   90.00
#
_symmetry.space_group_name_H-M   'P 1'
#
loop_
_entity.id
_entity.type
_entity.pdbx_description
1 polymer ?
#
loop_
_entity_poly.entity_id
_entity_poly.type
_entity_poly.pdbx_seq_one_letter_code
_entity_poly.pdbx_strand_id
1 'polypeptide(L)'
;MIPAAIAKALRLPALEADLFQPTQWDSPADKAAFGNALLRFLAEDCPKEKFKKPFYQRLSNCFGHIAHYNVHGFYETFFTSTADKIEFLQQTLGYPCWGDPAHTFSDLERVVVHRIAQSGLLDWHKRTLTIETETREKAMLARLKAKYEPDPLPSKPSASTPIVPAPIPVSTPAPPQQTTLFDLFS
;
A
#
# COMPACT_ATOMS: atom_id res chain seq x y z
N MET A 1 -2.69 -4.85 7.04
CA MET A 1 -1.77 -5.50 8.00
C MET A 1 -0.33 -5.15 7.65
N ILE A 2 0.36 -4.44 8.53
CA ILE A 2 1.75 -4.00 8.33
C ILE A 2 2.71 -5.19 8.33
N PRO A 3 3.70 -5.25 7.42
CA PRO A 3 4.74 -6.28 7.43
C PRO A 3 5.52 -6.31 8.75
N ALA A 4 5.85 -7.50 9.24
CA ALA A 4 6.55 -7.67 10.52
C ALA A 4 7.89 -6.92 10.59
N ALA A 5 8.62 -6.83 9.47
CA ALA A 5 9.87 -6.07 9.39
C ALA A 5 9.66 -4.57 9.62
N ILE A 6 8.64 -3.97 9.00
CA ILE A 6 8.28 -2.55 9.18
C ILE A 6 7.80 -2.33 10.63
N ALA A 7 6.92 -3.20 11.12
CA ALA A 7 6.44 -3.13 12.50
C ALA A 7 7.57 -3.27 13.53
N LYS A 8 8.60 -4.05 13.24
CA LYS A 8 9.80 -4.17 14.08
C LYS A 8 10.66 -2.90 14.00
N ALA A 9 10.89 -2.38 12.79
CA ALA A 9 11.67 -1.16 12.56
C ALA A 9 11.07 0.06 13.26
N LEU A 10 9.75 0.13 13.37
CA LEU A 10 9.06 1.19 14.13
C LEU A 10 9.23 1.04 15.64
N ARG A 11 9.23 -0.20 16.17
CA ARG A 11 9.19 -0.47 17.61
C ARG A 11 10.56 -0.62 18.28
N LEU A 12 11.62 -0.88 17.52
CA LEU A 12 12.94 -1.20 18.06
C LEU A 12 14.04 -0.28 17.51
N PRO A 13 14.99 0.16 18.35
CA PRO A 13 14.94 0.10 19.82
C PRO A 13 13.78 0.94 20.37
N ALA A 14 13.34 0.61 21.59
CA ALA A 14 12.38 1.45 22.31
C ALA A 14 13.01 2.83 22.53
N LEU A 15 12.18 3.87 22.56
CA LEU A 15 12.61 5.20 22.92
C LEU A 15 12.86 5.25 24.42
N GLU A 16 14.06 5.64 24.80
CA GLU A 16 14.49 5.77 26.19
C GLU A 16 14.43 7.23 26.65
N ALA A 17 14.28 7.43 27.95
CA ALA A 17 14.06 8.75 28.54
C ALA A 17 15.28 9.68 28.41
N ASP A 18 16.48 9.15 28.31
CA ASP A 18 17.74 9.89 28.15
C ASP A 18 17.85 10.65 26.82
N LEU A 19 17.02 10.30 25.83
CA LEU A 19 16.95 10.97 24.55
C LEU A 19 16.22 12.32 24.59
N PHE A 20 15.52 12.63 25.68
CA PHE A 20 14.58 13.76 25.70
C PHE A 20 14.87 14.77 26.80
N GLN A 21 14.68 16.04 26.46
CA GLN A 21 14.74 17.13 27.41
C GLN A 21 13.39 17.24 28.14
N PRO A 22 13.39 17.39 29.49
CA PRO A 22 12.14 17.62 30.22
C PRO A 22 11.50 18.94 29.80
N THR A 23 10.17 18.99 29.88
CA THR A 23 9.43 20.25 29.83
C THR A 23 8.95 20.63 31.23
N GLN A 24 8.32 21.80 31.37
CA GLN A 24 7.65 22.19 32.62
C GLN A 24 6.52 21.22 33.03
N TRP A 25 5.90 20.54 32.07
CA TRP A 25 4.67 19.76 32.28
C TRP A 25 4.86 18.26 32.16
N ASP A 26 5.89 17.83 31.41
CA ASP A 26 6.12 16.44 31.05
C ASP A 26 7.58 16.06 31.29
N SER A 27 7.77 14.88 31.92
CA SER A 27 9.09 14.30 32.12
C SER A 27 9.63 13.68 30.83
N PRO A 28 10.94 13.38 30.75
CA PRO A 28 11.50 12.66 29.61
C PRO A 28 10.90 11.25 29.45
N ALA A 29 10.51 10.61 30.56
CA ALA A 29 9.83 9.32 30.54
C ALA A 29 8.42 9.42 29.92
N ASP A 30 7.69 10.51 30.16
CA ASP A 30 6.37 10.74 29.56
C ASP A 30 6.50 10.94 28.03
N LYS A 31 7.51 11.67 27.58
CA LYS A 31 7.87 11.82 26.16
C LYS A 31 8.15 10.46 25.52
N ALA A 32 9.02 9.66 26.15
CA ALA A 32 9.37 8.32 25.68
C ALA A 32 8.14 7.40 25.60
N ALA A 33 7.29 7.41 26.64
CA ALA A 33 6.07 6.61 26.68
C ALA A 33 5.09 6.98 25.57
N PHE A 34 4.87 8.28 25.33
CA PHE A 34 4.03 8.74 24.22
C PHE A 34 4.60 8.33 22.85
N GLY A 35 5.90 8.55 22.61
CA GLY A 35 6.54 8.17 21.36
C GLY A 35 6.48 6.67 21.08
N ASN A 36 6.75 5.85 22.09
CA ASN A 36 6.62 4.39 22.00
C ASN A 36 5.17 3.97 21.73
N ALA A 37 4.19 4.63 22.36
CA ALA A 37 2.77 4.37 22.10
C ALA A 37 2.37 4.74 20.67
N LEU A 38 2.88 5.86 20.13
CA LEU A 38 2.62 6.29 18.75
C LEU A 38 3.24 5.33 17.74
N LEU A 39 4.51 4.98 17.90
CA LEU A 39 5.19 4.03 17.00
C LEU A 39 4.54 2.65 17.05
N ARG A 40 4.09 2.20 18.23
CA ARG A 40 3.32 0.98 18.38
C ARG A 40 1.96 1.06 17.69
N PHE A 41 1.24 2.17 17.84
CA PHE A 41 -0.05 2.39 17.20
C PHE A 41 0.06 2.29 15.67
N LEU A 42 1.09 2.92 15.08
CA LEU A 42 1.38 2.81 13.65
C LEU A 42 1.77 1.38 13.25
N ALA A 43 2.61 0.71 14.04
CA ALA A 43 3.05 -0.66 13.79
C ALA A 43 1.90 -1.69 13.84
N GLU A 44 0.82 -1.38 14.57
CA GLU A 44 -0.38 -2.22 14.68
C GLU A 44 -1.49 -1.83 13.68
N ASP A 45 -1.16 -1.02 12.66
CA ASP A 45 -2.09 -0.58 11.60
C ASP A 45 -3.21 0.36 12.09
N CYS A 46 -2.92 1.17 13.11
CA CYS A 46 -3.78 2.23 13.66
C CYS A 46 -5.12 1.73 14.25
N PRO A 47 -5.13 0.84 15.27
CA PRO A 47 -6.37 0.28 15.81
C PRO A 47 -7.21 1.31 16.58
N LYS A 48 -8.48 1.50 16.18
CA LYS A 48 -9.42 2.47 16.77
C LYS A 48 -9.58 2.31 18.28
N GLU A 49 -9.52 1.08 18.77
CA GLU A 49 -9.70 0.73 20.18
C GLU A 49 -8.58 1.33 21.04
N LYS A 50 -7.39 1.54 20.47
CA LYS A 50 -6.24 2.14 21.17
C LYS A 50 -6.17 3.66 21.00
N PHE A 51 -6.98 4.23 20.11
CA PHE A 51 -7.04 5.67 19.91
C PHE A 51 -7.93 6.35 20.97
N LYS A 52 -7.41 6.43 22.20
CA LYS A 52 -8.12 7.01 23.35
C LYS A 52 -7.83 8.50 23.50
N LYS A 53 -8.69 9.19 24.25
CA LYS A 53 -8.62 10.64 24.50
C LYS A 53 -7.23 11.13 24.95
N PRO A 54 -6.52 10.50 25.91
CA PRO A 54 -5.19 10.98 26.32
C PRO A 54 -4.16 10.92 25.20
N PHE A 55 -4.18 9.85 24.41
CA PHE A 55 -3.29 9.68 23.26
C PHE A 55 -3.57 10.74 22.18
N TYR A 56 -4.85 10.95 21.87
CA TYR A 56 -5.28 12.01 20.95
C TYR A 56 -4.89 13.41 21.44
N GLN A 57 -5.10 13.73 22.72
CA GLN A 57 -4.75 15.04 23.28
C GLN A 57 -3.27 15.35 23.14
N ARG A 58 -2.40 14.34 23.24
CA ARG A 58 -0.98 14.55 22.97
C ARG A 58 -0.69 14.66 21.48
N LEU A 59 -1.19 13.71 20.68
CA LEU A 59 -0.91 13.65 19.23
C LEU A 59 -1.39 14.90 18.49
N SER A 60 -2.56 15.43 18.83
CA SER A 60 -3.10 16.65 18.21
C SER A 60 -2.31 17.92 18.49
N ASN A 61 -1.42 17.90 19.50
CA ASN A 61 -0.50 18.98 19.81
C ASN A 61 0.91 18.75 19.22
N CYS A 62 1.10 17.67 18.46
CA CYS A 62 2.35 17.31 17.82
C CYS A 62 2.20 17.31 16.29
N PHE A 63 3.32 17.48 15.59
CA PHE A 63 3.45 17.36 14.13
C PHE A 63 2.64 18.35 13.28
N GLY A 64 2.02 19.37 13.92
CA GLY A 64 1.29 20.43 13.21
C GLY A 64 0.04 19.96 12.47
N HIS A 65 -0.54 18.81 12.85
CA HIS A 65 -1.81 18.37 12.28
C HIS A 65 -2.92 19.38 12.59
N ILE A 66 -3.86 19.52 11.65
CA ILE A 66 -5.04 20.37 11.85
C ILE A 66 -5.78 19.91 13.11
N ALA A 67 -6.03 20.85 14.02
CA ALA A 67 -6.75 20.57 15.27
C ALA A 67 -8.23 20.26 14.96
N HIS A 68 -8.55 18.98 14.75
CA HIS A 68 -9.94 18.54 14.73
C HIS A 68 -10.56 18.74 16.11
N TYR A 69 -11.81 19.18 16.19
CA TYR A 69 -12.44 19.54 17.47
C TYR A 69 -12.57 18.38 18.49
N ASN A 70 -12.45 17.12 18.06
CA ASN A 70 -12.58 15.96 18.94
C ASN A 70 -11.79 14.73 18.45
N VAL A 71 -11.64 13.75 19.36
CA VAL A 71 -10.93 12.48 19.14
C VAL A 71 -11.45 11.66 17.97
N HIS A 72 -12.77 11.67 17.72
CA HIS A 72 -13.38 10.89 16.65
C HIS A 72 -13.08 11.51 15.28
N GLY A 73 -13.24 12.83 15.16
CA GLY A 73 -12.96 13.54 13.91
C GLY A 73 -11.49 13.45 13.51
N PHE A 74 -10.57 13.51 14.47
CA PHE A 74 -9.14 13.31 14.19
C PHE A 74 -8.88 11.90 13.66
N TYR A 75 -9.45 10.88 14.31
CA TYR A 75 -9.27 9.49 13.86
C TYR A 75 -9.84 9.29 12.46
N GLU A 76 -11.05 9.78 12.22
CA GLU A 76 -11.75 9.61 10.95
C GLU A 76 -10.99 10.26 9.79
N THR A 77 -10.35 11.39 10.05
CA THR A 77 -9.57 12.13 9.04
C THR A 77 -8.29 11.42 8.63
N PHE A 78 -7.61 10.73 9.56
CA PHE A 78 -6.25 10.24 9.33
C PHE A 78 -6.08 8.72 9.32
N PHE A 79 -7.03 7.95 9.87
CA PHE A 79 -6.81 6.53 10.14
C PHE A 79 -7.92 5.60 9.63
N THR A 80 -8.87 6.10 8.82
CA THR A 80 -9.97 5.29 8.28
C THR A 80 -9.57 4.53 7.02
N SER A 81 -8.94 5.21 6.06
CA SER A 81 -8.54 4.64 4.78
C SER A 81 -7.02 4.57 4.61
N THR A 82 -6.55 3.77 3.65
CA THR A 82 -5.13 3.73 3.29
C THR A 82 -4.63 5.08 2.79
N ALA A 83 -5.48 5.86 2.10
CA ALA A 83 -5.15 7.21 1.65
C ALA A 83 -4.99 8.20 2.82
N ASP A 84 -5.89 8.13 3.80
CA ASP A 84 -5.87 8.98 5.00
C ASP A 84 -4.58 8.75 5.80
N LYS A 85 -4.18 7.49 5.94
CA LYS A 85 -2.93 7.09 6.60
C LYS A 85 -1.71 7.65 5.85
N ILE A 86 -1.74 7.66 4.52
CA ILE A 86 -0.67 8.27 3.70
C ILE A 86 -0.60 9.77 3.96
N GLU A 87 -1.73 10.46 3.99
CA GLU A 87 -1.79 11.89 4.28
C GLU A 87 -1.21 12.22 5.66
N PHE A 88 -1.63 11.48 6.69
CA PHE A 88 -1.06 11.61 8.04
C PHE A 88 0.46 11.48 8.04
N LEU A 89 0.99 10.43 7.38
CA LEU A 89 2.42 10.17 7.32
C LEU A 89 3.18 11.24 6.52
N GLN A 90 2.61 11.73 5.42
CA GLN A 90 3.21 12.80 4.62
C GLN A 90 3.28 14.11 5.40
N GLN A 91 2.20 14.48 6.10
CA GLN A 91 2.19 15.64 6.98
C GLN A 91 3.21 15.49 8.11
N THR A 92 3.23 14.33 8.78
CA THR A 92 4.18 14.02 9.85
C THR A 92 5.62 14.16 9.38
N LEU A 93 5.98 13.55 8.24
CA LEU A 93 7.32 13.56 7.68
C LEU A 93 7.74 14.94 7.13
N GLY A 94 6.77 15.74 6.70
CA GLY A 94 7.01 17.10 6.23
C GLY A 94 7.14 18.12 7.36
N TYR A 95 6.83 17.73 8.61
CA TYR A 95 6.84 18.66 9.73
C TYR A 95 8.28 18.97 10.21
N PRO A 96 8.70 20.25 10.23
CA PRO A 96 10.08 20.62 10.61
C PRO A 96 10.42 20.43 12.11
N CYS A 97 9.45 20.03 12.94
CA CYS A 97 9.63 19.82 14.39
C CYS A 97 10.09 21.12 15.08
N TRP A 98 9.23 22.15 15.00
CA TRP A 98 9.49 23.49 15.52
C TRP A 98 9.48 23.55 17.04
N GLY A 99 10.21 24.53 17.59
CA GLY A 99 10.18 24.87 19.01
C GLY A 99 11.37 24.34 19.81
N ASP A 100 11.53 24.90 21.00
CA ASP A 100 12.56 24.48 21.97
C ASP A 100 12.12 23.18 22.68
N PRO A 101 12.96 22.12 22.71
CA PRO A 101 12.68 20.89 23.45
C PRO A 101 12.36 21.07 24.95
N ALA A 102 12.78 22.18 25.56
CA ALA A 102 12.43 22.53 26.95
C ALA A 102 10.96 22.96 27.13
N HIS A 103 10.29 23.34 26.04
CA HIS A 103 8.93 23.85 26.05
C HIS A 103 7.98 23.06 25.12
N THR A 104 8.53 22.22 24.25
CA THR A 104 7.80 21.46 23.24
C THR A 104 8.31 20.02 23.16
N PHE A 105 7.67 19.21 22.32
CA PHE A 105 8.06 17.83 22.06
C PHE A 105 8.94 17.72 20.81
N SER A 106 9.60 18.82 20.37
CA SER A 106 10.33 18.88 19.10
C SER A 106 11.49 17.88 19.01
N ASP A 107 12.13 17.54 20.12
CA ASP A 107 13.12 16.46 20.24
C ASP A 107 12.51 15.09 19.94
N LEU A 108 11.38 14.78 20.57
CA LEU A 108 10.62 13.55 20.30
C LEU A 108 10.12 13.48 18.86
N GLU A 109 9.55 14.57 18.35
CA GLU A 109 9.00 14.64 16.99
C GLU A 109 10.08 14.30 15.96
N ARG A 110 11.29 14.86 16.11
CA ARG A 110 12.43 14.54 15.22
C ARG A 110 12.76 13.06 15.22
N VAL A 111 12.80 12.45 16.40
CA VAL A 111 13.09 11.00 16.54
C VAL A 111 12.00 10.16 15.89
N VAL A 112 10.73 10.52 16.09
CA VAL A 112 9.58 9.81 15.47
C VAL A 112 9.59 9.97 13.96
N VAL A 113 9.79 11.19 13.44
CA VAL A 113 9.89 11.46 11.99
C VAL A 113 11.00 10.63 11.37
N HIS A 114 12.19 10.63 11.99
CA HIS A 114 13.31 9.83 11.52
C HIS A 114 12.99 8.32 11.51
N ARG A 115 12.35 7.82 12.58
CA ARG A 115 11.93 6.42 12.71
C ARG A 115 10.93 6.02 11.62
N ILE A 116 9.94 6.87 11.36
CA ILE A 116 8.94 6.63 10.30
C ILE A 116 9.62 6.63 8.94
N ALA A 117 10.49 7.59 8.65
CA ALA A 117 11.21 7.69 7.38
C ALA A 117 12.06 6.44 7.09
N GLN A 118 12.73 5.89 8.11
CA GLN A 118 13.57 4.69 7.96
C GLN A 118 12.79 3.38 7.89
N SER A 119 11.53 3.37 8.34
CA SER A 119 10.75 2.12 8.44
C SER A 119 10.21 1.61 7.10
N GLY A 120 10.11 2.47 6.08
CA GLY A 120 9.43 2.14 4.81
C GLY A 120 7.89 2.08 4.92
N LEU A 121 7.31 2.53 6.04
CA LEU A 121 5.86 2.50 6.28
C LEU A 121 5.07 3.29 5.22
N LEU A 122 5.54 4.49 4.87
CA LEU A 122 4.88 5.33 3.86
C LEU A 122 4.84 4.62 2.50
N ASP A 123 5.95 4.07 2.05
CA ASP A 123 6.03 3.37 0.76
C ASP A 123 5.17 2.12 0.75
N TRP A 124 5.07 1.42 1.88
CA TRP A 124 4.17 0.29 2.03
C TRP A 124 2.70 0.68 1.87
N HIS A 125 2.26 1.77 2.51
CA HIS A 125 0.89 2.25 2.35
C HIS A 125 0.63 2.70 0.91
N LYS A 126 1.57 3.42 0.28
CA LYS A 126 1.44 3.83 -1.14
C LYS A 126 1.25 2.63 -2.07
N ARG A 127 2.06 1.58 -1.92
CA ARG A 127 1.91 0.35 -2.71
C ARG A 127 0.57 -0.33 -2.46
N THR A 128 0.14 -0.38 -1.20
CA THR A 128 -1.17 -0.92 -0.82
C THR A 128 -2.31 -0.15 -1.49
N LEU A 129 -2.26 1.19 -1.48
CA LEU A 129 -3.26 2.03 -2.13
C LEU A 129 -3.33 1.81 -3.65
N THR A 130 -2.18 1.63 -4.31
CA THR A 130 -2.12 1.31 -5.75
C THR A 130 -2.85 -0.01 -6.03
N ILE A 131 -2.56 -1.07 -5.25
CA ILE A 131 -3.21 -2.38 -5.42
C ILE A 131 -4.73 -2.29 -5.18
N GLU A 132 -5.16 -1.59 -4.13
CA GLU A 132 -6.58 -1.36 -3.84
C GLU A 132 -7.29 -0.63 -4.98
N THR A 133 -6.63 0.38 -5.56
CA THR A 133 -7.17 1.19 -6.66
C THR A 133 -7.30 0.35 -7.92
N GLU A 134 -6.26 -0.37 -8.32
CA GLU A 134 -6.30 -1.26 -9.49
C GLU A 134 -7.39 -2.33 -9.36
N THR A 135 -7.56 -2.89 -8.15
CA THR A 135 -8.60 -3.90 -7.88
C THR A 135 -9.99 -3.29 -8.04
N ARG A 136 -10.20 -2.08 -7.52
CA ARG A 136 -11.48 -1.35 -7.65
C ARG A 136 -11.79 -1.02 -9.11
N GLU A 137 -10.79 -0.58 -9.86
CA GLU A 137 -10.91 -0.25 -11.29
C GLU A 137 -11.23 -1.49 -12.13
N LYS A 138 -10.55 -2.62 -11.88
CA LYS A 138 -10.83 -3.90 -12.56
C LYS A 138 -12.26 -4.38 -12.29
N ALA A 139 -12.72 -4.27 -11.04
CA ALA A 139 -14.10 -4.63 -10.68
C ALA A 139 -15.14 -3.72 -11.36
N MET A 140 -14.85 -2.41 -11.42
CA MET A 140 -15.71 -1.45 -12.13
C MET A 140 -15.76 -1.74 -13.63
N LEU A 141 -14.61 -2.05 -14.25
CA LEU A 141 -14.52 -2.44 -15.66
C LEU A 141 -15.34 -3.70 -15.94
N ALA A 142 -15.21 -4.74 -15.11
CA ALA A 142 -15.98 -5.98 -15.27
C ALA A 142 -17.49 -5.73 -15.20
N ARG A 143 -17.93 -4.88 -14.25
CA ARG A 143 -19.34 -4.47 -14.13
C ARG A 143 -19.82 -3.69 -15.36
N LEU A 144 -19.01 -2.78 -15.90
CA LEU A 144 -19.37 -2.01 -17.09
C LEU A 144 -19.45 -2.91 -18.33
N LYS A 145 -18.50 -3.85 -18.50
CA LYS A 145 -18.54 -4.84 -19.56
C LYS A 145 -19.82 -5.68 -19.51
N ALA A 146 -20.15 -6.24 -18.35
CA ALA A 146 -21.37 -7.03 -18.19
C ALA A 146 -22.67 -6.24 -18.46
N LYS A 147 -22.65 -4.91 -18.28
CA LYS A 147 -23.82 -4.05 -18.51
C LYS A 147 -23.98 -3.61 -19.97
N TYR A 148 -22.88 -3.42 -20.70
CA TYR A 148 -22.90 -2.70 -21.98
C TYR A 148 -22.25 -3.48 -23.14
N GLU A 149 -21.46 -4.51 -22.89
CA GLU A 149 -21.07 -5.44 -23.97
C GLU A 149 -22.29 -6.31 -24.30
N PRO A 150 -22.76 -6.32 -25.55
CA PRO A 150 -23.83 -7.23 -25.95
C PRO A 150 -23.34 -8.68 -25.77
N ASP A 151 -24.23 -9.56 -25.30
CA ASP A 151 -23.99 -11.00 -25.35
C ASP A 151 -23.53 -11.35 -26.77
N PRO A 152 -22.47 -12.17 -26.94
CA PRO A 152 -22.16 -12.68 -28.26
C PRO A 152 -23.42 -13.38 -28.76
N LEU A 153 -24.04 -12.79 -29.79
CA LEU A 153 -25.20 -13.35 -30.48
C LEU A 153 -24.95 -14.86 -30.62
N PRO A 154 -25.91 -15.73 -30.29
CA PRO A 154 -25.75 -17.15 -30.51
C PRO A 154 -25.30 -17.31 -31.95
N SER A 155 -24.11 -17.87 -32.14
CA SER A 155 -23.59 -18.17 -33.47
C SER A 155 -24.68 -18.92 -34.19
N LYS A 156 -25.26 -18.31 -35.23
CA LYS A 156 -26.19 -19.00 -36.12
C LYS A 156 -25.51 -20.32 -36.48
N PRO A 157 -26.19 -21.48 -36.33
CA PRO A 157 -25.61 -22.74 -36.77
C PRO A 157 -25.21 -22.53 -38.22
N SER A 158 -23.90 -22.67 -38.47
CA SER A 158 -23.32 -22.55 -39.80
C SER A 158 -24.13 -23.47 -40.70
N ALA A 159 -24.87 -22.87 -41.63
CA ALA A 159 -25.62 -23.62 -42.62
C ALA A 159 -24.65 -24.62 -43.25
N SER A 160 -25.04 -25.88 -43.15
CA SER A 160 -24.36 -27.04 -43.72
C SER A 160 -23.95 -26.75 -45.15
N THR A 161 -22.64 -26.80 -45.39
CA THR A 161 -22.07 -26.90 -46.73
C THR A 161 -22.65 -28.14 -47.41
N PRO A 162 -23.10 -28.09 -48.67
CA PRO A 162 -23.50 -29.29 -49.39
C PRO A 162 -22.31 -30.23 -49.51
N ILE A 163 -22.52 -31.48 -49.10
CA ILE A 163 -21.58 -32.58 -49.28
C ILE A 163 -21.38 -32.79 -50.78
N VAL A 164 -20.22 -32.41 -51.28
CA VAL A 164 -19.71 -32.90 -52.58
C VAL A 164 -19.08 -34.27 -52.31
N PRO A 165 -19.51 -35.36 -52.97
CA PRO A 165 -18.88 -36.66 -52.78
C PRO A 165 -17.47 -36.64 -53.39
N ALA A 166 -16.47 -36.95 -52.57
CA ALA A 166 -15.07 -37.09 -52.98
C ALA A 166 -14.87 -38.34 -53.84
N PRO A 167 -14.03 -38.31 -54.89
CA PRO A 167 -13.58 -39.50 -55.59
C PRO A 167 -12.59 -40.32 -54.74
N ILE A 168 -12.67 -41.63 -54.90
CA ILE A 168 -11.90 -42.69 -54.24
C ILE A 168 -10.38 -42.48 -54.42
N PRO A 169 -9.55 -42.64 -53.37
CA PRO A 169 -8.10 -42.59 -53.51
C PRO A 169 -7.55 -43.92 -54.06
N VAL A 170 -6.86 -43.85 -55.19
CA VAL A 170 -6.02 -44.94 -55.73
C VAL A 170 -4.63 -44.84 -55.10
N SER A 171 -4.15 -45.95 -54.55
CA SER A 171 -2.86 -46.10 -53.87
C SER A 171 -1.63 -46.09 -54.80
N THR A 172 -0.63 -45.28 -54.44
CA THR A 172 0.87 -45.46 -54.50
C THR A 172 1.59 -45.82 -55.81
N PRO A 173 2.81 -45.29 -56.10
CA PRO A 173 4.02 -45.58 -55.29
C PRO A 173 5.06 -44.47 -55.07
N ALA A 174 6.07 -44.86 -54.30
CA ALA A 174 7.17 -44.15 -53.62
C ALA A 174 8.09 -43.25 -54.49
N PRO A 175 8.88 -42.33 -53.86
CA PRO A 175 9.53 -41.23 -54.57
C PRO A 175 10.89 -41.62 -55.16
N PRO A 176 11.30 -41.03 -56.31
CA PRO A 176 12.70 -41.02 -56.70
C PRO A 176 13.44 -39.92 -55.92
N GLN A 177 14.55 -40.32 -55.29
CA GLN A 177 15.53 -39.41 -54.69
C GLN A 177 16.18 -38.56 -55.80
N GLN A 178 16.17 -37.23 -55.66
CA GLN A 178 17.03 -36.34 -56.43
C GLN A 178 18.21 -35.92 -55.57
N THR A 179 19.37 -36.48 -55.90
CA THR A 179 20.69 -36.00 -55.50
C THR A 179 20.89 -34.58 -56.04
N THR A 180 21.20 -33.64 -55.16
CA THR A 180 21.54 -32.27 -55.53
C THR A 180 23.00 -32.19 -55.94
N LEU A 181 23.28 -31.39 -56.98
CA LEU A 181 24.59 -31.14 -57.57
C LEU A 181 25.53 -30.28 -56.67
N PHE A 182 25.39 -30.35 -55.36
CA PHE A 182 26.21 -29.59 -54.40
C PHE A 182 27.12 -30.47 -53.53
N ASP A 183 27.06 -31.79 -53.65
CA ASP A 183 27.97 -32.74 -52.96
C ASP A 183 29.21 -33.13 -53.80
N LEU A 184 29.62 -32.27 -54.76
CA LEU A 184 30.80 -32.52 -55.61
C LEU A 184 31.94 -31.51 -55.45
N PHE A 185 31.81 -30.55 -54.52
CA PHE A 185 32.91 -29.65 -54.16
C PHE A 185 32.82 -29.21 -52.69
N SER A 186 33.27 -30.06 -51.76
CA SER A 186 34.07 -29.74 -50.56
C SER A 186 34.37 -31.00 -49.76
#